data_AF-A0A3B9WRX7-F1
#
_entry.id   AF-A0A3B9WRX7-F1
#
_cell.length_a   1.000
_cell.length_b   1.000
_cell.length_c   1.000
_cell.angle_alpha   90.00
_cell.angle_beta   90.00
_cell.angle_gamma   90.00
#
_symmetry.space_group_name_H-M   'P 1'
#
loop_
_entity.id
_entity.type
_entity.pdbx_description
1 polymer ?
#
loop_
_entity_poly.entity_id
_entity_poly.type
_entity_poly.pdbx_seq_one_letter_code
_entity_poly.pdbx_strand_id
1 'polypeptide(L)'
;AREKYLETGFSDYLTKPVDPDKLEEMLIRYLPGDKVHIIPRMPTDGSFDSEGTAKDSACAHTQESEMDVSLPEKLLNDPLLDTQAGIRNCGSVSGYLSILENFRASVKDKYDEIKKYYELEDWKSYTVKVHALKSSARTIGANALSEKAALLEEAGDNNDTERILKDTDELLKLLLSFSELLSPDNDAAGEAFLPPAEPQVIKDACAAISEFAGEQDYELVKMVLDSMKEYGLSKEDKERFERIRSALMRLDWDAVALEASGKGHD
;
A
#
# COMPACT_ATOMS: atom_id res chain seq x y z
N ALA A 1 27.02 -10.59 -12.93
CA ALA A 1 25.83 -10.95 -12.12
C ALA A 1 24.99 -12.01 -12.80
N ARG A 2 24.51 -11.78 -14.04
CA ARG A 2 23.71 -12.74 -14.82
C ARG A 2 24.27 -14.17 -14.85
N GLU A 3 25.51 -14.34 -15.30
CA GLU A 3 26.16 -15.67 -15.39
C GLU A 3 26.18 -16.40 -14.04
N LYS A 4 26.52 -15.70 -12.95
CA LYS A 4 26.49 -16.25 -11.59
C LYS A 4 25.10 -16.75 -11.18
N TYR A 5 24.03 -16.03 -11.49
CA TYR A 5 22.66 -16.47 -11.16
C TYR A 5 22.24 -17.69 -11.98
N LEU A 6 22.56 -17.71 -13.28
CA LEU A 6 22.29 -18.86 -14.14
C LEU A 6 23.07 -20.12 -13.70
N GLU A 7 24.35 -19.97 -13.35
CA GLU A 7 25.18 -21.06 -12.81
C GLU A 7 24.66 -21.59 -11.47
N THR A 8 23.98 -20.75 -10.68
CA THR A 8 23.36 -21.14 -9.40
C THR A 8 21.99 -21.82 -9.59
N GLY A 9 21.54 -21.99 -10.84
CA GLY A 9 20.30 -22.70 -11.18
C GLY A 9 19.06 -21.80 -11.33
N PHE A 10 19.22 -20.48 -11.41
CA PHE A 10 18.10 -19.59 -11.75
C PHE A 10 17.75 -19.71 -13.24
N SER A 11 16.47 -19.58 -13.56
CA SER A 11 15.97 -19.70 -14.94
C SER A 11 16.33 -18.50 -15.83
N ASP A 12 16.42 -17.29 -15.27
CA ASP A 12 16.89 -16.09 -15.96
C ASP A 12 17.32 -14.99 -14.95
N TYR A 13 17.69 -13.81 -15.45
CA TYR A 13 18.11 -12.67 -14.66
C TYR A 13 17.64 -11.33 -15.26
N LEU A 14 17.01 -10.50 -14.43
CA LEU A 14 16.69 -9.10 -14.73
C LEU A 14 17.62 -8.16 -13.96
N THR A 15 18.22 -7.21 -14.68
CA THR A 15 19.03 -6.15 -14.07
C THR A 15 18.15 -5.14 -13.34
N LYS A 16 18.63 -4.64 -12.20
CA LYS A 16 18.01 -3.47 -11.55
C LYS A 16 18.37 -2.18 -12.32
N PRO A 17 17.50 -1.14 -12.31
CA PRO A 17 16.12 -1.18 -11.82
C PRO A 17 15.25 -2.09 -12.70
N VAL A 18 14.29 -2.78 -12.09
CA VAL A 18 13.42 -3.73 -12.80
C VAL A 18 12.52 -2.96 -13.74
N ASP A 19 12.58 -3.33 -15.03
CA ASP A 19 11.72 -2.82 -16.08
C ASP A 19 10.44 -3.66 -16.12
N PRO A 20 9.25 -3.07 -15.91
CA PRO A 20 7.98 -3.81 -15.83
C PRO A 20 7.65 -4.57 -17.11
N ASP A 21 7.88 -3.97 -18.28
CA ASP A 21 7.53 -4.61 -19.56
C ASP A 21 8.47 -5.81 -19.80
N LYS A 22 9.77 -5.66 -19.48
CA LYS A 22 10.72 -6.80 -19.54
C LYS A 22 10.40 -7.91 -18.56
N LEU A 23 9.88 -7.56 -17.38
CA LEU A 23 9.44 -8.55 -16.39
C LEU A 23 8.23 -9.32 -16.90
N GLU A 24 7.24 -8.62 -17.46
CA GLU A 24 6.05 -9.23 -18.04
C GLU A 24 6.39 -10.17 -19.20
N GLU A 25 7.24 -9.74 -20.15
CA GLU A 25 7.74 -10.59 -21.23
C GLU A 25 8.43 -11.87 -20.71
N MET A 26 9.21 -11.74 -19.64
CA MET A 26 9.89 -12.87 -19.03
C MET A 26 8.89 -13.83 -18.37
N LEU A 27 7.87 -13.31 -17.67
CA LEU A 27 6.81 -14.13 -17.09
C LEU A 27 6.03 -14.89 -18.16
N ILE A 28 5.65 -14.21 -19.26
CA ILE A 28 4.95 -14.84 -20.39
C ILE A 28 5.79 -15.97 -21.00
N ARG A 29 7.11 -15.79 -21.09
CA ARG A 29 8.03 -16.80 -21.63
C ARG A 29 8.11 -18.06 -20.78
N TYR A 30 8.10 -17.91 -19.45
CA TYR A 30 8.33 -19.03 -18.52
C TYR A 30 7.04 -19.66 -17.97
N LEU A 31 5.91 -18.97 -18.03
CA LEU A 31 4.62 -19.52 -17.63
C LEU A 31 4.03 -20.40 -18.75
N PRO A 32 3.40 -21.54 -18.39
CA PRO A 32 2.64 -22.33 -19.35
C PRO A 32 1.56 -21.48 -20.03
N GLY A 33 1.44 -21.55 -21.36
CA GLY A 33 0.54 -20.69 -22.12
C GLY A 33 -0.94 -20.84 -21.76
N ASP A 34 -1.35 -21.98 -21.20
CA ASP A 34 -2.69 -22.24 -20.66
C ASP A 34 -2.97 -21.52 -19.33
N LYS A 35 -1.93 -21.00 -18.67
CA LYS A 35 -2.01 -20.22 -17.43
C LYS A 35 -1.79 -18.72 -17.66
N VAL A 36 -1.58 -18.29 -18.90
CA VAL A 36 -1.32 -16.90 -19.26
C VAL A 36 -2.50 -16.36 -20.03
N HIS A 37 -3.16 -15.35 -19.47
CA HIS A 37 -4.18 -14.58 -20.15
C HIS A 37 -3.63 -13.20 -20.51
N ILE A 38 -3.36 -12.97 -21.80
CA ILE A 38 -2.88 -11.67 -22.29
C ILE A 38 -4.07 -10.74 -22.43
N ILE A 39 -4.08 -9.66 -21.64
CA ILE A 39 -5.10 -8.61 -21.72
C ILE A 39 -4.55 -7.49 -22.60
N PRO A 40 -5.25 -7.10 -23.68
CA PRO A 40 -4.85 -5.95 -24.48
C PRO A 40 -4.84 -4.68 -23.63
N ARG A 41 -3.71 -3.97 -23.58
CA ARG A 41 -3.61 -2.65 -22.96
C ARG A 41 -4.62 -1.73 -23.65
N MET A 42 -5.59 -1.18 -22.90
CA MET A 42 -6.45 -0.14 -23.45
C MET A 42 -5.58 1.06 -23.84
N PRO A 43 -5.80 1.71 -24.99
CA PRO A 43 -5.05 2.89 -25.36
C PRO A 43 -5.34 4.00 -24.35
N THR A 44 -4.42 4.26 -23.43
CA THR A 44 -4.32 5.54 -22.76
C THR A 44 -3.55 6.46 -23.69
N ASP A 45 -4.16 7.56 -24.12
CA ASP A 45 -3.54 8.57 -24.96
C ASP A 45 -2.15 8.96 -24.41
N GLY A 46 -1.11 8.51 -25.09
CA GLY A 46 0.28 8.61 -24.63
C GLY A 46 1.19 7.64 -25.38
N SER A 47 1.31 7.87 -26.69
CA SER A 47 2.17 7.20 -27.68
C SER A 47 3.28 6.29 -27.15
N PHE A 48 3.20 5.01 -27.50
CA PHE A 48 4.37 4.24 -27.89
C PHE A 48 4.03 3.49 -29.18
N ASP A 49 4.66 3.91 -30.28
CA ASP A 49 4.48 3.33 -31.60
C ASP A 49 5.05 1.91 -31.66
N SER A 50 4.25 0.94 -32.16
CA SER A 50 4.70 -0.05 -33.17
C SER A 50 3.54 -0.96 -33.58
N GLU A 51 3.10 -0.73 -34.82
CA GLU A 51 2.33 -1.54 -35.77
C GLU A 51 2.02 -3.02 -35.47
N GLY A 52 0.79 -3.47 -35.80
CA GLY A 52 0.60 -4.85 -36.28
C GLY A 52 -0.73 -5.59 -36.07
N THR A 53 -1.80 -5.13 -36.72
CA THR A 53 -2.96 -5.91 -37.24
C THR A 53 -3.96 -6.62 -36.30
N ALA A 54 -5.22 -6.19 -36.46
CA ALA A 54 -6.45 -6.73 -35.88
C ALA A 54 -6.90 -8.07 -36.52
N LYS A 55 -7.65 -8.88 -35.75
CA LYS A 55 -8.99 -9.39 -36.12
C LYS A 55 -9.66 -10.17 -34.98
N ASP A 56 -10.81 -9.65 -34.58
CA ASP A 56 -12.06 -10.28 -34.12
C ASP A 56 -12.02 -11.68 -33.49
N SER A 57 -12.46 -11.78 -32.23
CA SER A 57 -13.78 -12.37 -31.93
C SER A 57 -14.03 -12.37 -30.42
N ALA A 58 -15.19 -11.82 -30.07
CA ALA A 58 -15.73 -11.71 -28.73
C ALA A 58 -15.76 -13.04 -27.96
N CYS A 59 -15.54 -12.97 -26.65
CA CYS A 59 -16.30 -13.73 -25.67
C CYS A 59 -16.23 -13.05 -24.30
N ALA A 60 -17.42 -12.86 -23.74
CA ALA A 60 -17.75 -12.19 -22.49
C ALA A 60 -16.81 -12.50 -21.33
N HIS A 61 -16.35 -11.45 -20.65
CA HIS A 61 -16.10 -11.51 -19.22
C HIS A 61 -17.16 -10.67 -18.52
N THR A 62 -17.82 -11.35 -17.59
CA THR A 62 -18.69 -10.84 -16.56
C THR A 62 -18.14 -9.53 -16.01
N GLN A 63 -18.92 -8.47 -16.20
CA GLN A 63 -18.81 -7.22 -15.49
C GLN A 63 -18.87 -7.53 -13.98
N GLU A 64 -17.72 -7.72 -13.35
CA GLU A 64 -17.58 -7.19 -12.01
C GLU A 64 -17.69 -5.68 -12.19
N SER A 65 -18.82 -5.15 -11.75
CA SER A 65 -19.07 -3.72 -11.66
C SER A 65 -17.87 -3.10 -10.97
N GLU A 66 -16.98 -2.48 -11.75
CA GLU A 66 -16.12 -1.40 -11.27
C GLU A 66 -17.09 -0.41 -10.63
N MET A 67 -17.29 -0.53 -9.32
CA MET A 67 -17.80 0.58 -8.54
C MET A 67 -16.87 1.73 -8.89
N ASP A 68 -17.45 2.87 -9.23
CA ASP A 68 -16.76 4.09 -9.62
C ASP A 68 -15.89 4.57 -8.44
N VAL A 69 -14.72 3.95 -8.25
CA VAL A 69 -13.80 4.28 -7.16
C VAL A 69 -13.08 5.55 -7.60
N SER A 70 -13.68 6.69 -7.29
CA SER A 70 -13.07 8.00 -7.53
C SER A 70 -12.02 8.30 -6.47
N LEU A 71 -10.87 8.85 -6.88
CA LEU A 71 -9.90 9.40 -5.94
C LEU A 71 -10.48 10.61 -5.19
N PRO A 72 -10.24 10.74 -3.87
CA PRO A 72 -10.56 11.96 -3.14
C PRO A 72 -9.91 13.20 -3.78
N GLU A 73 -10.69 14.28 -3.96
CA GLU A 73 -10.20 15.53 -4.58
C GLU A 73 -9.00 16.14 -3.86
N LYS A 74 -8.92 15.94 -2.53
CA LYS A 74 -7.79 16.36 -1.71
C LYS A 74 -6.48 15.76 -2.20
N LEU A 75 -6.47 14.46 -2.55
CA LEU A 75 -5.27 13.78 -3.03
C LEU A 75 -4.91 14.20 -4.46
N LEU A 76 -5.91 14.39 -5.33
CA LEU A 76 -5.72 14.79 -6.72
C LEU A 76 -4.99 16.15 -6.86
N ASN A 77 -5.25 17.07 -5.92
CA ASN A 77 -4.72 18.43 -5.97
C ASN A 77 -3.57 18.68 -5.00
N ASP A 78 -3.13 17.68 -4.23
CA ASP A 78 -2.06 17.88 -3.25
C ASP A 78 -0.67 17.90 -3.92
N PRO A 79 0.15 18.94 -3.70
CA PRO A 79 1.46 19.06 -4.32
C PRO A 79 2.48 18.00 -3.86
N LEU A 80 2.22 17.29 -2.75
CA LEU A 80 3.08 16.23 -2.24
C LEU A 80 2.90 14.90 -2.99
N LEU A 81 1.83 14.75 -3.78
CA LEU A 81 1.49 13.51 -4.50
C LEU A 81 1.32 13.73 -6.00
N ASP A 82 2.15 13.06 -6.79
CA ASP A 82 1.85 12.81 -8.20
C ASP A 82 0.91 11.59 -8.29
N THR A 83 -0.39 11.86 -8.16
CA THR A 83 -1.43 10.81 -8.19
C THR A 83 -1.45 10.05 -9.51
N GLN A 84 -1.14 10.70 -10.63
CA GLN A 84 -1.06 10.02 -11.92
C GLN A 84 0.10 9.02 -11.94
N ALA A 85 1.28 9.39 -11.44
CA ALA A 85 2.40 8.47 -11.31
C ALA A 85 2.08 7.33 -10.34
N GLY A 86 1.45 7.63 -9.20
CA GLY A 86 1.01 6.64 -8.22
C GLY A 86 0.08 5.58 -8.82
N ILE A 87 -0.95 6.01 -9.55
CA ILE A 87 -1.89 5.10 -10.23
C ILE A 87 -1.17 4.25 -11.27
N ARG A 88 -0.29 4.85 -12.10
CA ARG A 88 0.50 4.09 -13.08
C ARG A 88 1.36 3.01 -12.42
N ASN A 89 1.99 3.32 -11.28
CA ASN A 89 2.82 2.37 -10.54
C ASN A 89 2.00 1.24 -9.89
N CYS A 90 0.73 1.51 -9.54
CA CYS A 90 -0.15 0.57 -8.83
C CYS A 90 -1.13 -0.18 -9.76
N GLY A 91 -1.18 0.18 -11.05
CA GLY A 91 -1.99 -0.47 -12.09
C GLY A 91 -3.45 -0.03 -12.14
N SER A 92 -4.06 0.36 -11.01
CA SER A 92 -5.45 0.83 -10.95
C SER A 92 -5.66 1.86 -9.84
N VAL A 93 -6.80 2.56 -9.86
CA VAL A 93 -7.19 3.52 -8.80
C VAL A 93 -7.43 2.80 -7.47
N SER A 94 -8.14 1.66 -7.49
CA SER A 94 -8.41 0.85 -6.30
C SER A 94 -7.11 0.29 -5.70
N GLY A 95 -6.20 -0.19 -6.55
CA GLY A 95 -4.86 -0.62 -6.14
C GLY A 95 -4.07 0.52 -5.53
N TYR A 96 -4.09 1.70 -6.14
CA TYR A 96 -3.42 2.88 -5.61
C TYR A 96 -3.93 3.29 -4.23
N LEU A 97 -5.26 3.34 -4.01
CA LEU A 97 -5.85 3.63 -2.70
C LEU A 97 -5.45 2.60 -1.64
N SER A 98 -5.38 1.31 -1.99
CA SER A 98 -4.91 0.26 -1.08
C SER A 98 -3.44 0.49 -0.68
N ILE A 99 -2.58 0.85 -1.64
CA ILE A 99 -1.17 1.14 -1.37
C ILE A 99 -1.00 2.42 -0.55
N LEU A 100 -1.82 3.44 -0.76
CA LEU A 100 -1.83 4.66 0.06
C LEU A 100 -2.21 4.36 1.52
N GLU A 101 -3.22 3.52 1.75
CA GLU A 101 -3.61 3.11 3.11
C GLU A 101 -2.48 2.32 3.79
N ASN A 102 -1.85 1.38 3.07
CA ASN A 102 -0.69 0.64 3.57
C ASN A 102 0.49 1.59 3.88
N PHE A 103 0.73 2.57 3.01
CA PHE A 103 1.76 3.57 3.24
C PHE A 103 1.46 4.35 4.53
N ARG A 104 0.24 4.87 4.68
CA ARG A 104 -0.20 5.59 5.90
C ARG A 104 0.00 4.76 7.16
N ALA A 105 -0.50 3.52 7.17
CA ALA A 105 -0.38 2.62 8.32
C ALA A 105 1.09 2.40 8.75
N SER A 106 2.01 2.42 7.78
CA SER A 106 3.45 2.24 8.02
C SER A 106 4.23 3.52 8.30
N VAL A 107 3.63 4.72 8.23
CA VAL A 107 4.37 6.00 8.40
C VAL A 107 5.03 6.07 9.77
N LYS A 108 4.29 5.74 10.83
CA LYS A 108 4.80 5.79 12.21
C LYS A 108 5.97 4.83 12.41
N ASP A 109 5.84 3.60 11.93
CA ASP A 109 6.89 2.58 12.06
C ASP A 109 8.16 3.02 11.32
N LYS A 110 8.03 3.53 10.08
CA LYS A 110 9.18 4.05 9.32
C LYS A 110 9.85 5.23 10.04
N TYR A 111 9.05 6.15 10.59
CA TYR A 111 9.55 7.27 11.37
C TYR A 111 10.36 6.79 12.58
N ASP A 112 9.79 5.89 13.38
CA ASP A 112 10.41 5.38 14.61
C ASP A 112 11.70 4.61 14.29
N GLU A 113 11.71 3.80 13.24
CA GLU A 113 12.90 3.05 12.81
C GLU A 113 14.03 3.99 12.34
N ILE A 114 13.74 4.96 11.47
CA ILE A 114 14.74 5.91 10.97
C ILE A 114 15.29 6.74 12.13
N LYS A 115 14.40 7.26 12.99
CA LYS A 115 14.79 8.08 14.15
C LYS A 115 15.64 7.28 15.13
N LYS A 116 15.28 6.02 15.42
CA LYS A 116 16.07 5.14 16.30
C LYS A 116 17.50 4.97 15.80
N TYR A 117 17.71 4.65 14.52
CA TYR A 117 19.06 4.43 13.99
C TYR A 117 19.84 5.74 13.84
N TYR A 118 19.15 6.86 13.60
CA TYR A 118 19.74 8.19 13.64
C TYR A 118 20.26 8.55 15.03
N GLU A 119 19.48 8.35 16.09
CA GLU A 119 19.87 8.64 17.49
C GLU A 119 20.99 7.72 18.00
N LEU A 120 21.08 6.50 17.47
CA LEU A 120 22.14 5.55 17.78
C LEU A 120 23.41 5.76 16.93
N GLU A 121 23.39 6.71 15.99
CA GLU A 121 24.45 6.93 15.00
C GLU A 121 24.82 5.67 14.19
N ASP A 122 23.86 4.74 14.03
CA ASP A 122 24.02 3.53 13.21
C ASP A 122 23.70 3.86 11.74
N TRP A 123 24.66 4.49 11.07
CA TRP A 123 24.51 4.97 9.70
C TRP A 123 24.22 3.86 8.70
N LYS A 124 24.71 2.65 8.96
CA LYS A 124 24.46 1.50 8.07
C LYS A 124 22.99 1.09 8.12
N SER A 125 22.43 0.91 9.32
CA SER A 125 21.02 0.57 9.48
C SER A 125 20.11 1.73 9.05
N TYR A 126 20.50 2.97 9.36
CA TYR A 126 19.82 4.17 8.89
C TYR A 126 19.70 4.20 7.36
N THR A 127 20.80 3.97 6.64
CA THR A 127 20.86 3.96 5.17
C THR A 127 19.88 2.94 4.58
N VAL A 128 19.81 1.75 5.18
CA VAL A 128 18.85 0.71 4.77
C VAL A 128 17.40 1.18 4.95
N LYS A 129 17.09 1.89 6.04
CA LYS A 129 15.73 2.39 6.29
C LYS A 129 15.35 3.54 5.36
N VAL A 130 16.25 4.49 5.08
CA VAL A 130 15.96 5.55 4.10
C VAL A 130 15.87 5.01 2.67
N HIS A 131 16.64 3.97 2.31
CA HIS A 131 16.48 3.27 1.02
C HIS A 131 15.09 2.63 0.86
N ALA A 132 14.61 1.98 1.93
CA ALA A 132 13.27 1.39 1.94
C ALA A 132 12.18 2.48 1.82
N LEU A 133 12.35 3.61 2.53
CA LEU A 133 11.47 4.77 2.42
C LEU A 133 11.44 5.34 1.00
N LYS A 134 12.61 5.55 0.37
CA LYS A 134 12.73 6.04 -1.02
C LYS A 134 11.87 5.26 -1.98
N SER A 135 11.98 3.92 -1.92
CA SER A 135 11.24 3.02 -2.80
C SER A 135 9.73 3.12 -2.55
N SER A 136 9.32 3.07 -1.28
CA SER A 136 7.90 3.18 -0.92
C SER A 136 7.28 4.52 -1.31
N ALA A 137 8.00 5.63 -1.14
CA ALA A 137 7.58 6.96 -1.53
C ALA A 137 7.42 7.09 -3.05
N ARG A 138 8.36 6.49 -3.82
CA ARG A 138 8.28 6.48 -5.28
C ARG A 138 7.03 5.74 -5.77
N THR A 139 6.71 4.60 -5.17
CA THR A 139 5.52 3.81 -5.55
C THR A 139 4.25 4.64 -5.47
N ILE A 140 4.09 5.44 -4.41
CA ILE A 140 2.89 6.28 -4.21
C ILE A 140 2.95 7.64 -4.93
N GLY A 141 4.00 7.94 -5.71
CA GLY A 141 4.14 9.25 -6.36
C GLY A 141 4.55 10.40 -5.42
N ALA A 142 5.07 10.09 -4.23
CA ALA A 142 5.59 11.07 -3.27
C ALA A 142 7.02 11.50 -3.65
N ASN A 143 7.15 12.24 -4.76
CA ASN A 143 8.43 12.54 -5.40
C ASN A 143 9.41 13.27 -4.46
N ALA A 144 8.98 14.35 -3.81
CA ALA A 144 9.84 15.11 -2.90
C ALA A 144 10.37 14.26 -1.73
N LEU A 145 9.54 13.36 -1.18
CA LEU A 145 9.94 12.44 -0.11
C LEU A 145 10.94 11.40 -0.63
N SER A 146 10.70 10.87 -1.82
CA SER A 146 11.61 9.90 -2.47
C SER A 146 12.98 10.52 -2.75
N GLU A 147 13.02 11.72 -3.30
CA GLU A 147 14.26 12.46 -3.59
C GLU A 147 15.06 12.75 -2.32
N LYS A 148 14.38 13.21 -1.26
CA LYS A 148 15.06 13.49 0.00
C LYS A 148 15.62 12.23 0.66
N ALA A 149 14.89 11.12 0.59
CA ALA A 149 15.38 9.83 1.04
C ALA A 149 16.59 9.35 0.21
N ALA A 150 16.60 9.62 -1.10
CA ALA A 150 17.72 9.30 -1.97
C ALA A 150 19.00 10.09 -1.63
N LEU A 151 18.87 11.39 -1.30
CA LEU A 151 20.00 12.21 -0.87
C LEU A 151 20.60 11.71 0.45
N LEU A 152 19.75 11.27 1.40
CA LEU A 152 20.18 10.75 2.68
C LEU A 152 20.75 9.33 2.59
N GLU A 153 20.25 8.52 1.65
CA GLU A 153 20.84 7.23 1.30
C GLU A 153 22.25 7.41 0.70
N GLU A 154 22.41 8.33 -0.24
CA GLU A 154 23.72 8.67 -0.82
C GLU A 154 24.69 9.19 0.24
N ALA A 155 24.22 10.04 1.16
CA ALA A 155 25.02 10.51 2.29
C ALA A 155 25.47 9.34 3.18
N GLY A 156 24.57 8.40 3.47
CA GLY A 156 24.87 7.17 4.19
C GLY A 156 25.92 6.30 3.51
N ASP A 157 25.78 6.06 2.20
CA ASP A 157 26.72 5.28 1.40
C ASP A 157 28.12 5.93 1.35
N ASN A 158 28.17 7.27 1.32
CA ASN A 158 29.40 8.05 1.30
C ASN A 158 29.97 8.36 2.70
N ASN A 159 29.30 7.94 3.79
CA ASN A 159 29.63 8.31 5.17
C ASN A 159 29.64 9.84 5.43
N ASP A 160 28.82 10.59 4.71
CA ASP A 160 28.60 12.04 4.93
C ASP A 160 27.65 12.26 6.11
N THR A 161 28.20 12.13 7.31
CA THR A 161 27.45 12.29 8.56
C THR A 161 26.95 13.70 8.78
N GLU A 162 27.66 14.72 8.29
CA GLU A 162 27.22 16.12 8.38
C GLU A 162 25.90 16.33 7.64
N ARG A 163 25.76 15.75 6.44
CA ARG A 163 24.52 15.80 5.68
C ARG A 163 23.39 15.06 6.38
N ILE A 164 23.67 13.88 6.93
CA ILE A 164 22.67 13.09 7.68
C ILE A 164 22.13 13.89 8.88
N LEU A 165 23.02 14.48 9.68
CA LEU A 165 22.65 15.29 10.84
C LEU A 165 21.84 16.54 10.46
N LYS A 166 22.14 17.15 9.32
CA LYS A 166 21.46 18.36 8.85
C LYS A 166 20.05 18.07 8.32
N ASP A 167 19.88 16.98 7.58
CA ASP A 167 18.70 16.79 6.73
C ASP A 167 17.68 15.77 7.26
N THR A 168 18.06 14.94 8.25
CA THR A 168 17.16 13.90 8.79
C THR A 168 15.89 14.48 9.38
N ASP A 169 15.98 15.55 10.15
CA ASP A 169 14.80 16.17 10.79
C ASP A 169 13.76 16.63 9.77
N GLU A 170 14.21 17.16 8.64
CA GLU A 170 13.33 17.62 7.57
C GLU A 170 12.72 16.43 6.81
N LEU A 171 13.45 15.32 6.64
CA LEU A 171 12.90 14.07 6.10
C LEU A 171 11.78 13.53 6.99
N LEU A 172 12.02 13.48 8.30
CA LEU A 172 11.07 12.98 9.27
C LEU A 172 9.80 13.86 9.34
N LYS A 173 9.95 15.19 9.28
CA LYS A 173 8.81 16.12 9.19
C LYS A 173 8.00 15.91 7.91
N LEU A 174 8.68 15.76 6.77
CA LEU A 174 8.01 15.49 5.50
C LEU A 174 7.28 14.15 5.54
N LEU A 175 7.90 13.09 6.08
CA LEU A 175 7.26 11.80 6.26
C LEU A 175 5.99 11.90 7.13
N LEU A 176 6.03 12.63 8.24
CA LEU A 176 4.85 12.82 9.11
C LEU A 176 3.72 13.59 8.44
N SER A 177 4.01 14.49 7.48
CA SER A 177 2.95 15.19 6.73
C SER A 177 2.05 14.24 5.94
N PHE A 178 2.55 13.06 5.55
CA PHE A 178 1.75 12.03 4.89
C PHE A 178 0.75 11.35 5.83
N SER A 179 0.99 11.33 7.15
CA SER A 179 -0.02 10.83 8.09
C SER A 179 -1.28 11.68 8.00
N GLU A 180 -1.14 13.01 7.96
CA GLU A 180 -2.26 13.95 7.89
C GLU A 180 -2.90 14.02 6.51
N LEU A 181 -2.08 13.99 5.45
CA LEU A 181 -2.57 14.01 4.07
C LEU A 181 -3.44 12.77 3.78
N LEU A 182 -2.93 11.59 4.17
CA LEU A 182 -3.56 10.31 3.92
C LEU A 182 -4.54 9.89 5.02
N SER A 183 -4.70 10.70 6.07
CA SER A 183 -5.80 10.52 7.03
C SER A 183 -7.09 10.34 6.25
N PRO A 184 -7.97 9.42 6.66
CA PRO A 184 -9.28 9.33 6.05
C PRO A 184 -9.91 10.71 6.24
N ASP A 185 -10.35 11.34 5.16
CA ASP A 185 -11.10 12.57 5.28
C ASP A 185 -12.35 12.22 6.10
N ASN A 186 -12.39 12.66 7.36
CA ASN A 186 -13.64 12.74 8.12
C ASN A 186 -14.68 13.62 7.39
N ASP A 187 -14.24 14.35 6.35
CA ASP A 187 -15.02 15.28 5.55
C ASP A 187 -15.41 14.73 4.15
N ALA A 188 -14.95 13.53 3.76
CA ALA A 188 -15.40 12.83 2.54
C ALA A 188 -16.50 11.79 2.83
N ALA A 189 -16.77 11.52 4.11
CA ALA A 189 -18.16 11.50 4.51
C ALA A 189 -18.59 12.96 4.52
N GLY A 190 -19.35 13.40 3.51
CA GLY A 190 -20.37 14.38 3.85
C GLY A 190 -21.07 13.87 5.12
N GLU A 191 -21.67 14.73 5.91
CA GLU A 191 -22.67 14.29 6.88
C GLU A 191 -23.88 13.66 6.16
N ALA A 192 -23.69 12.62 5.34
CA ALA A 192 -24.52 11.45 5.43
C ALA A 192 -24.44 11.04 6.90
N PHE A 193 -25.48 11.39 7.62
CA PHE A 193 -25.79 10.87 8.93
C PHE A 193 -25.74 9.35 8.83
N LEU A 194 -24.55 8.75 8.97
CA LEU A 194 -24.39 7.30 8.91
C LEU A 194 -25.30 6.78 10.01
N PRO A 195 -26.18 5.81 9.70
CA PRO A 195 -27.08 5.29 10.70
C PRO A 195 -26.22 4.82 11.87
N PRO A 196 -26.55 5.23 13.12
CA PRO A 196 -25.81 4.74 14.27
C PRO A 196 -25.86 3.22 14.25
N ALA A 197 -24.71 2.57 14.42
CA ALA A 197 -24.69 1.12 14.49
C ALA A 197 -25.53 0.68 15.69
N GLU A 198 -26.57 -0.11 15.46
CA GLU A 198 -27.30 -0.71 16.56
C GLU A 198 -26.38 -1.65 17.33
N PRO A 199 -26.50 -1.75 18.67
CA PRO A 199 -25.65 -2.63 19.47
C PRO A 199 -25.64 -4.08 18.98
N GLN A 200 -26.75 -4.55 18.40
CA GLN A 200 -26.85 -5.88 17.82
C GLN A 200 -25.98 -6.03 16.57
N VAL A 201 -25.94 -5.02 15.68
CA VAL A 201 -25.09 -5.02 14.48
C VAL A 201 -23.61 -5.10 14.86
N ILE A 202 -23.18 -4.32 15.85
CA ILE A 202 -21.80 -4.36 16.36
C ILE A 202 -21.47 -5.75 16.91
N LYS A 203 -22.39 -6.31 17.70
CA LYS A 203 -22.22 -7.63 18.30
C LYS A 203 -22.14 -8.73 17.24
N ASP A 204 -22.99 -8.67 16.21
CA ASP A 204 -23.02 -9.64 15.11
C ASP A 204 -21.74 -9.54 14.27
N ALA A 205 -21.28 -8.32 13.96
CA ALA A 205 -20.02 -8.10 13.27
C ALA A 205 -18.83 -8.65 14.07
N CYS A 206 -18.78 -8.40 15.39
CA CYS A 206 -17.74 -8.95 16.26
C CYS A 206 -17.81 -10.48 16.36
N ALA A 207 -19.00 -11.08 16.41
CA ALA A 207 -19.17 -12.53 16.43
C ALA A 207 -18.66 -13.16 15.12
N ALA A 208 -19.04 -12.58 13.97
CA ALA A 208 -18.59 -13.03 12.65
C ALA A 208 -17.07 -12.90 12.51
N ILE A 209 -16.47 -11.77 12.92
CA ILE A 209 -15.01 -11.59 12.93
C ILE A 209 -14.34 -12.66 13.80
N SER A 210 -14.88 -12.95 14.99
CA SER A 210 -14.31 -13.97 15.87
C SER A 210 -14.39 -15.38 15.30
N GLU A 211 -15.47 -15.70 14.58
CA GLU A 211 -15.65 -16.98 13.89
C GLU A 211 -14.68 -17.13 12.73
N PHE A 212 -14.66 -16.14 11.82
CA PHE A 212 -13.77 -16.14 10.65
C PHE A 212 -12.29 -16.07 11.03
N ALA A 213 -11.95 -15.41 12.15
CA ALA A 213 -10.60 -15.44 12.69
C ALA A 213 -10.19 -16.84 13.19
N GLY A 214 -11.13 -17.59 13.78
CA GLY A 214 -10.91 -18.99 14.16
C GLY A 214 -10.65 -19.90 12.96
N GLU A 215 -11.25 -19.57 11.81
CA GLU A 215 -11.02 -20.24 10.53
C GLU A 215 -9.83 -19.65 9.73
N GLN A 216 -9.22 -18.57 10.24
CA GLN A 216 -8.14 -17.81 9.59
C GLN A 216 -8.50 -17.29 8.18
N ASP A 217 -9.77 -16.95 7.97
CA ASP A 217 -10.25 -16.42 6.70
C ASP A 217 -10.05 -14.90 6.63
N TYR A 218 -8.96 -14.50 5.98
CA TYR A 218 -8.60 -13.08 5.84
C TYR A 218 -9.66 -12.27 5.10
N GLU A 219 -10.21 -12.84 4.03
CA GLU A 219 -11.12 -12.11 3.15
C GLU A 219 -12.45 -11.87 3.84
N LEU A 220 -12.96 -12.89 4.55
CA LEU A 220 -14.21 -12.74 5.31
C LEU A 220 -14.07 -11.78 6.49
N VAL A 221 -12.97 -11.82 7.25
CA VAL A 221 -12.74 -10.83 8.31
C VAL A 221 -12.64 -9.42 7.73
N LYS A 222 -11.89 -9.24 6.64
CA LYS A 222 -11.75 -7.95 5.96
C LYS A 222 -13.10 -7.42 5.46
N MET A 223 -13.92 -8.29 4.87
CA MET A 223 -15.26 -7.93 4.39
C MET A 223 -16.16 -7.40 5.51
N VAL A 224 -16.15 -8.04 6.69
CA VAL A 224 -16.92 -7.55 7.85
C VAL A 224 -16.36 -6.22 8.38
N LEU A 225 -15.04 -6.04 8.39
CA LEU A 225 -14.44 -4.76 8.79
C LEU A 225 -14.77 -3.62 7.81
N ASP A 226 -14.91 -3.93 6.53
CA ASP A 226 -15.23 -2.96 5.49
C ASP A 226 -16.73 -2.56 5.54
N SER A 227 -17.64 -3.51 5.78
CA SER A 227 -19.08 -3.21 5.93
C SER A 227 -19.37 -2.30 7.13
N MET A 228 -18.56 -2.39 8.18
CA MET A 228 -18.72 -1.55 9.38
C MET A 228 -18.33 -0.08 9.15
N LYS A 229 -17.71 0.27 8.02
CA LYS A 229 -17.48 1.66 7.60
C LYS A 229 -18.77 2.39 7.19
N GLU A 230 -19.84 1.65 6.90
CA GLU A 230 -21.14 2.20 6.53
C GLU A 230 -21.98 2.69 7.74
N TYR A 231 -21.47 2.52 8.96
CA TYR A 231 -22.19 2.87 10.18
C TYR A 231 -21.48 3.94 11.02
N GLY A 232 -22.29 4.73 11.74
CA GLY A 232 -21.81 5.64 12.77
C GLY A 232 -21.43 4.87 14.03
N LEU A 233 -20.13 4.62 14.22
CA LEU A 233 -19.60 3.91 15.40
C LEU A 233 -19.30 4.87 16.55
N SER A 234 -19.47 4.39 17.79
CA SER A 234 -19.01 5.08 18.99
C SER A 234 -17.47 5.23 18.97
N LYS A 235 -16.93 6.16 19.75
CA LYS A 235 -15.46 6.34 19.83
C LYS A 235 -14.75 5.03 20.23
N GLU A 236 -15.32 4.33 21.20
CA GLU A 236 -14.77 3.06 21.72
C GLU A 236 -14.81 1.96 20.65
N ASP A 237 -15.91 1.85 19.91
CA ASP A 237 -16.05 0.86 18.83
C ASP A 237 -15.11 1.19 17.66
N LYS A 238 -14.95 2.46 17.29
CA LYS A 238 -13.97 2.87 16.27
C LYS A 238 -12.56 2.41 16.64
N GLU A 239 -12.12 2.70 17.86
CA GLU A 239 -10.79 2.30 18.35
C GLU A 239 -10.64 0.78 18.35
N ARG A 240 -11.70 0.04 18.73
CA ARG A 240 -11.71 -1.43 18.71
C ARG A 240 -11.57 -2.00 17.31
N PHE A 241 -12.36 -1.52 16.35
CA PHE A 241 -12.29 -1.98 14.96
C PHE A 241 -10.96 -1.64 14.29
N GLU A 242 -10.31 -0.52 14.64
CA GLU A 242 -8.94 -0.23 14.18
C GLU A 242 -7.91 -1.19 14.78
N ARG A 243 -8.03 -1.59 16.06
CA ARG A 243 -7.14 -2.60 16.65
C ARG A 243 -7.29 -3.95 15.96
N ILE A 244 -8.53 -4.37 15.66
CA ILE A 244 -8.81 -5.59 14.90
C ILE A 244 -8.17 -5.52 13.51
N ARG A 245 -8.34 -4.40 12.79
CA ARG A 245 -7.75 -4.18 11.46
C ARG A 245 -6.21 -4.25 11.51
N SER A 246 -5.61 -3.61 12.50
CA SER A 246 -4.16 -3.62 12.72
C SER A 246 -3.63 -5.03 13.00
N ALA A 247 -4.35 -5.82 13.81
CA ALA A 247 -4.01 -7.22 14.08
C ALA A 247 -4.13 -8.10 12.83
N LEU A 248 -5.20 -7.93 12.05
CA LEU A 248 -5.42 -8.66 10.81
C LEU A 248 -4.31 -8.38 9.78
N MET A 249 -3.86 -7.13 9.65
CA MET A 249 -2.74 -6.77 8.77
C MET A 249 -1.42 -7.45 9.19
N ARG A 250 -1.24 -7.74 10.47
CA ARG A 250 -0.10 -8.51 11.00
C ARG A 250 -0.30 -10.03 10.96
N LEU A 251 -1.44 -10.51 10.46
CA LEU A 251 -1.86 -11.91 10.50
C LEU A 251 -1.89 -12.48 11.92
N ASP A 252 -2.14 -11.62 12.92
CA ASP A 252 -2.22 -11.99 14.33
C ASP A 252 -3.66 -12.40 14.67
N TRP A 253 -4.02 -13.63 14.30
CA TRP A 253 -5.37 -14.17 14.46
C TRP A 253 -5.84 -14.24 15.91
N ASP A 254 -4.92 -14.49 16.84
CA ASP A 254 -5.21 -14.50 18.28
C ASP A 254 -5.61 -13.10 18.76
N ALA A 255 -4.87 -12.06 18.34
CA ALA A 255 -5.23 -10.68 18.66
C ALA A 255 -6.55 -10.25 17.98
N VAL A 256 -6.79 -10.67 16.74
CA VAL A 256 -8.08 -10.42 16.04
C VAL A 256 -9.24 -11.01 16.85
N ALA A 257 -9.15 -12.28 17.25
CA ALA A 257 -10.20 -12.95 18.03
C ALA A 257 -10.37 -12.35 19.42
N LEU A 258 -9.28 -11.98 20.09
CA LEU A 258 -9.30 -11.35 21.40
C LEU A 258 -10.06 -10.02 21.37
N GLU A 259 -9.68 -9.12 20.46
CA GLU A 259 -10.32 -7.82 20.30
C GLU A 259 -11.79 -7.96 19.86
N ALA A 260 -12.12 -8.95 19.02
CA ALA A 260 -13.49 -9.24 18.59
C ALA A 260 -14.36 -9.86 19.70
N SER A 261 -13.78 -10.54 20.68
CA SER A 261 -14.52 -11.14 21.80
C SER A 261 -14.88 -10.16 22.93
N GLY A 262 -14.23 -8.99 22.98
CA GLY A 262 -14.45 -7.96 24.01
C GLY A 262 -13.90 -8.33 25.38
N LYS A 263 -13.15 -9.44 25.48
CA LYS A 263 -12.48 -9.89 26.72
C LYS A 263 -11.08 -9.31 26.79
N GLY A 264 -10.98 -8.01 27.01
CA GLY A 264 -9.68 -7.35 27.02
C GLY A 264 -9.74 -5.92 27.53
N HIS A 265 -10.26 -5.72 28.74
CA HIS A 265 -9.85 -4.70 29.71
C HIS A 265 -10.79 -4.75 30.92
N ASP A 266 -10.46 -5.64 31.86
CA ASP A 266 -10.76 -5.50 33.28
C ASP A 266 -9.42 -5.58 34.04
#